data_AF-T0ZJ89-F1
#
_entry.id   AF-T0ZJ89-F1
#
_cell.length_a   1.000
_cell.length_b   1.000
_cell.length_c   1.000
_cell.angle_alpha   90.00
_cell.angle_beta   90.00
_cell.angle_gamma   90.00
#
_symmetry.space_group_name_H-M   'P 1'
#
loop_
_entity.id
_entity.type
_entity.pdbx_description
1 polymer ?
#
loop_
_entity_poly.entity_id
_entity_poly.type
_entity_poly.pdbx_seq_one_letter_code
_entity_poly.pdbx_strand_id
1 'polypeptide(L)'
;MLPEYVDLLCRSRPFVAEVSRWSKGVWSSRLRLYPESFFEMRLPVPPQDEQRDIVRAVEMDQCKANALRENLQLSITLAKERRAALITAAVTGQIPLEEMQA
;
A
#
# COMPACT_ATOMS: atom_id res chain seq x y z
N MET A 1 5.22 -2.97 -24.92
CA MET A 1 4.54 -3.11 -23.62
C MET A 1 5.16 -2.08 -22.70
N LEU A 2 4.34 -1.31 -21.99
CA LEU A 2 4.84 -0.22 -21.13
C LEU A 2 5.46 -0.79 -19.85
N PRO A 3 6.67 -0.35 -19.43
CA PRO A 3 7.31 -0.84 -18.21
C PRO A 3 6.44 -0.66 -16.95
N GLU A 4 5.72 0.45 -16.87
CA GLU A 4 4.88 0.82 -15.73
C GLU A 4 3.68 -0.14 -15.61
N TYR A 5 3.09 -0.52 -16.75
CA TYR A 5 2.01 -1.50 -16.77
C TYR A 5 2.51 -2.88 -16.30
N VAL A 6 3.71 -3.29 -16.70
CA VAL A 6 4.30 -4.57 -16.25
C VAL A 6 4.53 -4.58 -14.74
N ASP A 7 5.05 -3.49 -14.19
CA ASP A 7 5.24 -3.37 -12.74
C ASP A 7 3.92 -3.52 -11.98
N LEU A 8 2.86 -2.84 -12.44
CA LEU A 8 1.52 -2.96 -11.86
C LEU A 8 0.94 -4.37 -12.00
N LEU A 9 1.08 -4.98 -13.18
CA LEU A 9 0.61 -6.34 -13.45
C LEU A 9 1.29 -7.35 -12.52
N CYS A 10 2.61 -7.28 -12.35
CA CYS A 10 3.38 -8.17 -11.48
C CYS A 10 2.98 -8.08 -10.00
N ARG A 11 2.47 -6.92 -9.56
CA ARG A 11 1.97 -6.70 -8.19
C ARG A 11 0.51 -7.12 -8.00
N SER A 12 -0.19 -7.42 -9.08
CA SER A 12 -1.60 -7.79 -9.04
C SER A 12 -1.79 -9.20 -8.44
N ARG A 13 -2.89 -9.39 -7.70
CA ARG A 13 -3.24 -10.71 -7.15
C ARG A 13 -3.41 -11.80 -8.22
N PRO A 14 -4.01 -11.53 -9.39
CA PRO A 14 -4.10 -12.51 -10.47
C PRO A 14 -2.72 -12.97 -10.96
N PHE A 15 -1.75 -12.07 -11.09
CA PHE A 15 -0.40 -12.45 -11.49
C PHE A 15 0.28 -13.34 -10.44
N VAL A 16 0.17 -12.99 -9.16
CA VAL A 16 0.70 -13.82 -8.07
C VAL A 16 0.07 -15.21 -8.06
N ALA A 17 -1.24 -15.31 -8.29
CA ALA A 17 -1.95 -16.58 -8.41
C ALA A 17 -1.45 -17.41 -9.61
N GLU A 18 -1.22 -16.77 -10.76
CA GLU A 18 -0.70 -17.43 -11.95
C GLU A 18 0.73 -17.93 -11.74
N VAL A 19 1.62 -17.10 -11.19
CA VAL A 19 2.99 -17.51 -10.81
C VAL A 19 2.96 -18.69 -9.85
N SER A 20 2.09 -18.65 -8.84
CA SER A 20 1.96 -19.74 -7.86
C SER A 20 1.47 -21.04 -8.51
N ARG A 21 0.56 -20.94 -9.49
CA ARG A 21 0.01 -22.07 -10.26
C ARG A 21 1.09 -22.80 -11.06
N TRP A 22 2.01 -22.05 -11.66
CA TRP A 22 3.11 -22.60 -12.46
C TRP A 22 4.32 -23.03 -11.62
N SER A 23 4.46 -22.50 -10.42
CA SER A 23 5.56 -22.86 -9.52
C SER A 23 5.44 -24.28 -8.98
N LYS A 24 6.57 -24.94 -8.75
CA LYS A 24 6.64 -26.31 -8.21
C LYS A 24 7.39 -26.33 -6.87
N GLY A 25 7.01 -27.26 -6.00
CA GLY A 25 7.66 -27.49 -4.71
C GLY A 25 6.74 -28.19 -3.71
N VAL A 26 7.33 -28.86 -2.72
CA VAL A 26 6.58 -29.55 -1.65
C VAL A 26 6.13 -28.57 -0.56
N TRP A 27 6.91 -27.50 -0.34
CA TRP A 27 6.68 -26.52 0.71
C TRP A 27 6.35 -25.16 0.10
N SER A 28 5.25 -24.53 0.55
CA SER A 28 4.70 -23.30 -0.06
C SER A 28 5.67 -22.12 -0.04
N SER A 29 6.52 -21.99 0.99
CA SER A 29 7.55 -20.94 1.04
C SER A 29 8.80 -21.23 0.21
N ARG A 30 8.89 -22.40 -0.44
CA ARG A 30 10.00 -22.81 -1.32
C ARG A 30 9.54 -23.20 -2.71
N LEU A 31 8.43 -22.62 -3.15
CA LEU A 31 7.99 -22.75 -4.53
C LEU A 31 9.03 -22.14 -5.47
N ARG A 32 9.38 -22.89 -6.53
CA ARG A 32 10.28 -22.44 -7.59
C ARG A 32 9.51 -22.36 -8.90
N LEU A 33 9.61 -21.22 -9.56
CA LEU A 33 9.21 -21.07 -10.96
C LEU A 33 10.42 -21.33 -11.84
N TYR A 34 10.32 -22.33 -12.71
CA TYR A 34 11.37 -22.67 -13.66
C TYR A 34 11.24 -21.81 -14.92
N PRO A 35 12.35 -21.48 -15.61
CA PRO A 35 12.31 -20.64 -16.81
C PRO A 35 11.35 -21.17 -17.89
N GLU A 36 11.32 -22.48 -18.09
CA GLU A 36 10.46 -23.12 -19.09
C GLU A 36 8.98 -22.86 -18.78
N SER A 37 8.59 -23.04 -17.51
CA SER A 37 7.24 -22.73 -17.04
C SER A 37 6.92 -21.25 -17.09
N PHE A 38 7.89 -20.37 -16.83
CA PHE A 38 7.69 -18.93 -16.92
C PHE A 38 7.37 -18.49 -18.36
N PHE A 39 8.06 -19.04 -19.36
CA PHE A 39 7.80 -18.70 -20.77
C PHE A 39 6.46 -19.26 -21.31
N GLU A 40 5.89 -20.26 -20.65
CA GLU A 40 4.56 -20.80 -21.00
C GLU A 40 3.41 -19.97 -20.40
N MET A 41 3.68 -19.12 -19.41
CA MET A 41 2.67 -18.27 -18.80
C MET A 41 2.09 -17.28 -19.81
N ARG A 42 0.77 -17.15 -19.81
CA ARG A 42 0.07 -16.14 -20.61
C ARG A 42 -0.23 -14.92 -19.76
N LEU A 43 0.14 -13.75 -20.28
CA LEU A 43 -0.10 -12.47 -19.63
C LEU A 43 -1.10 -11.64 -20.45
N PRO A 44 -1.99 -10.85 -19.80
CA PRO A 44 -2.84 -9.92 -20.51
C PRO A 44 -1.98 -8.78 -21.07
N VAL A 45 -2.01 -8.63 -22.40
CA VAL A 45 -1.29 -7.57 -23.12
C VAL A 45 -2.31 -6.76 -23.95
N PRO A 46 -3.06 -5.84 -23.32
CA PRO A 46 -4.01 -5.00 -24.03
C PRO A 46 -3.27 -4.00 -24.95
N PRO A 47 -3.98 -3.24 -25.82
CA PRO A 47 -3.39 -2.16 -26.60
C PRO A 47 -2.68 -1.12 -25.74
N GLN A 48 -1.71 -0.39 -26.31
CA GLN A 48 -0.92 0.57 -25.53
C GLN A 48 -1.75 1.68 -24.89
N ASP A 49 -2.81 2.13 -25.54
CA ASP A 49 -3.68 3.18 -25.00
C ASP A 49 -4.39 2.70 -23.71
N GLU A 50 -4.92 1.48 -23.72
CA GLU A 50 -5.51 0.86 -22.53
C GLU A 50 -4.47 0.64 -21.42
N GLN A 51 -3.24 0.25 -21.77
CA GLN A 51 -2.14 0.17 -20.79
C GLN A 51 -1.90 1.53 -20.10
N ARG A 52 -1.90 2.63 -20.86
CA ARG A 52 -1.72 3.99 -20.31
C ARG A 52 -2.88 4.40 -19.41
N ASP A 53 -4.11 4.08 -19.81
CA ASP A 53 -5.29 4.41 -19.03
C ASP A 53 -5.32 3.65 -17.70
N ILE A 54 -4.95 2.37 -17.71
CA ILE A 54 -4.79 1.56 -16.48
C ILE A 54 -3.73 2.17 -15.56
N VAL A 55 -2.55 2.48 -16.09
CA VAL A 55 -1.46 3.08 -15.30
C VAL A 55 -1.91 4.39 -14.68
N ARG A 56 -2.51 5.29 -15.47
CA ARG A 56 -3.00 6.59 -15.00
C ARG A 56 -4.05 6.44 -13.90
N ALA A 57 -5.01 5.53 -14.06
CA ALA A 57 -6.04 5.30 -13.06
C ALA A 57 -5.44 4.87 -11.71
N VAL A 58 -4.48 3.94 -11.75
CA VAL A 58 -3.80 3.45 -10.56
C VAL A 58 -2.93 4.52 -9.91
N GLU A 59 -2.20 5.32 -10.69
CA GLU A 59 -1.41 6.45 -10.18
C GLU A 59 -2.29 7.50 -9.49
N MET A 60 -3.46 7.82 -10.05
CA MET A 60 -4.41 8.74 -9.44
C MET A 60 -4.90 8.25 -8.08
N ASP A 61 -5.21 6.95 -7.96
CA ASP A 61 -5.66 6.38 -6.69
C ASP A 61 -4.53 6.29 -5.66
N GLN A 62 -3.31 5.98 -6.09
CA GLN A 62 -2.13 6.03 -5.21
C GLN A 62 -1.86 7.45 -4.70
N CYS A 63 -2.02 8.47 -5.55
CA CYS A 63 -1.87 9.87 -5.16
C CYS A 63 -2.86 10.24 -4.04
N LYS A 64 -4.14 9.89 -4.19
CA LYS A 64 -5.16 10.12 -3.15
C LYS A 64 -4.81 9.39 -1.85
N ALA A 65 -4.40 8.12 -1.94
CA ALA A 65 -4.02 7.32 -0.78
C ALA A 65 -2.81 7.90 -0.04
N ASN A 66 -1.81 8.38 -0.78
CA ASN A 66 -0.63 9.03 -0.21
C ASN A 66 -0.98 10.33 0.50
N ALA A 67 -1.80 11.19 -0.12
CA ALA A 67 -2.28 12.42 0.51
C ALA A 67 -3.08 12.13 1.80
N LEU A 68 -3.93 11.11 1.81
CA LEU A 68 -4.64 10.70 3.02
C LEU A 68 -3.67 10.20 4.10
N ARG A 69 -2.68 9.40 3.73
CA ARG A 69 -1.66 8.89 4.65
C ARG A 69 -0.87 10.02 5.31
N GLU A 70 -0.47 11.03 4.56
CA GLU A 70 0.23 12.21 5.10
C GLU A 70 -0.63 12.99 6.10
N ASN A 71 -1.91 13.22 5.78
CA ASN A 71 -2.84 13.88 6.69
C ASN A 71 -3.06 13.08 7.99
N LEU A 72 -3.14 11.76 7.90
CA LEU A 72 -3.25 10.88 9.07
C LEU A 72 -1.99 10.93 9.93
N GLN A 73 -0.81 10.94 9.31
CA GLN A 73 0.46 11.08 10.05
C GLN A 73 0.55 12.41 10.78
N LEU A 74 0.15 13.52 10.14
CA LEU A 74 0.07 14.83 10.79
C LEU A 74 -0.91 14.82 11.96
N SER A 75 -2.10 14.24 11.77
CA SER A 75 -3.13 14.14 12.82
C SER A 75 -2.62 13.36 14.03
N ILE A 76 -1.89 12.26 13.81
CA ILE A 76 -1.28 11.47 14.88
C ILE A 76 -0.23 12.30 15.64
N THR A 77 0.61 13.06 14.93
CA THR A 77 1.61 13.93 15.55
C THR A 77 0.96 14.99 16.43
N LEU A 78 -0.04 15.72 15.90
CA LEU A 78 -0.78 16.73 16.65
C LEU A 78 -1.50 16.15 17.87
N ALA A 79 -2.08 14.95 17.76
CA ALA A 79 -2.72 14.28 18.88
C ALA A 79 -1.71 13.93 19.99
N LYS A 80 -0.48 13.52 19.63
CA LYS A 80 0.60 13.25 20.59
C LYS A 80 1.08 14.52 21.28
N GLU A 81 1.28 15.60 20.52
CA GLU A 81 1.67 16.91 21.06
C GLU A 81 0.61 17.45 22.01
N ARG A 82 -0.67 17.40 21.62
CA ARG A 82 -1.79 17.80 22.48
C ARG A 82 -1.82 16.97 23.76
N ARG A 83 -1.66 15.66 23.67
CA ARG A 83 -1.60 14.79 24.86
C ARG A 83 -0.46 15.18 25.79
N ALA A 84 0.73 15.43 25.25
CA ALA A 84 1.88 15.86 26.04
C ALA A 84 1.62 17.22 26.72
N ALA A 85 1.12 18.20 25.97
CA ALA A 85 0.79 19.52 26.51
C ALA A 85 -0.29 19.46 27.61
N LEU A 86 -1.34 18.66 27.42
CA LEU A 86 -2.37 18.46 28.44
C LEU A 86 -1.81 17.84 29.73
N ILE A 87 -0.93 16.83 29.60
CA ILE A 87 -0.25 16.24 30.77
C ILE A 87 0.62 17.30 31.46
N THR A 88 1.41 18.05 30.71
CA THR A 88 2.27 19.11 31.27
C THR A 88 1.44 20.15 32.00
N ALA A 89 0.36 20.64 31.39
CA ALA A 89 -0.50 21.67 31.97
C ALA A 89 -1.25 21.17 33.21
N ALA A 90 -1.65 19.89 33.25
CA ALA A 90 -2.22 19.27 34.45
C ALA A 90 -1.19 19.17 35.59
N VAL A 91 0.05 18.77 35.28
CA VAL A 91 1.12 18.63 36.29
C VAL A 91 1.62 19.99 36.80
N THR A 92 1.59 21.03 35.97
CA THR A 92 1.93 22.40 36.38
C THR A 92 0.76 23.16 37.01
N GLY A 93 -0.41 22.53 37.16
CA GLY A 93 -1.61 23.13 37.77
C GLY A 93 -2.25 24.23 36.93
N GLN A 94 -1.95 24.30 35.64
CA GLN A 94 -2.53 25.26 34.69
C GLN A 94 -3.93 24.87 34.20
N ILE A 95 -4.36 23.62 34.46
CA ILE A 95 -5.70 23.13 34.14
C ILE A 95 -6.33 22.56 35.43
N PRO A 96 -7.51 23.02 35.86
CA PRO A 96 -8.23 22.45 37.00
C PRO A 96 -8.71 21.03 36.69
N LEU A 97 -8.62 20.12 37.66
CA LEU A 97 -8.95 18.68 37.53
C LEU A 97 -10.39 18.41 37.05
N GLU A 98 -11.31 19.35 37.27
CA GLU A 98 -12.72 19.26 36.88
C GLU A 98 -12.92 19.34 35.36
N GLU A 99 -12.05 20.05 34.63
CA GLU A 99 -12.07 20.16 33.17
C GLU A 99 -11.45 18.94 32.46
N MET A 100 -10.78 18.04 33.20
CA MET A 100 -10.12 16.85 32.66
C MET A 100 -11.02 15.60 32.59
N GLN A 101 -12.22 15.63 33.18
CA GLN A 101 -13.13 14.48 33.31
C GLN A 101 -14.29 14.44 32.29
N ALA A 102 -14.38 15.42 31.38
CA ALA A 102 -15.37 15.47 30.30
C ALA A 102 -14.76 15.04 28.96
#